data_AF-A0A925FI22-F1
#
_entry.id   AF-A0A925FI22-F1
#
_cell.length_a   1.000
_cell.length_b   1.000
_cell.length_c   1.000
_cell.angle_alpha   90.00
_cell.angle_beta   90.00
_cell.angle_gamma   90.00
#
_symmetry.space_group_name_H-M   'P 1'
#
loop_
_entity.id
_entity.type
_entity.pdbx_description
1 polymer ?
#
loop_
_entity_poly.entity_id
_entity_poly.type
_entity_poly.pdbx_seq_one_letter_code
_entity_poly.pdbx_strand_id
1 'polypeptide(L)'
;MKPGRTRFVVLTFALCACDARELNAQTPATPTGVGRGIIVRKNVMMPMRDGVRLATDLYRPAAGGKFPVVLIRTPYGSETADYSKRGQYYAEHGYVLAVQDLRGKYESEGEWYGPRDEARDTGDAITWLGEQGWS
;
A
#
# COMPACT_ATOMS: atom_id res chain seq x y z
N MET A 1 26.62 -60.36 -21.85
CA MET A 1 26.20 -59.51 -20.71
C MET A 1 26.14 -58.06 -21.21
N LYS A 2 24.98 -57.39 -21.10
CA LYS A 2 24.76 -56.02 -21.60
C LYS A 2 25.31 -54.98 -20.62
N PRO A 3 25.95 -53.88 -21.08
CA PRO A 3 26.37 -52.80 -20.20
C PRO A 3 25.19 -51.88 -19.85
N GLY A 4 25.09 -51.52 -18.57
CA GLY A 4 24.07 -50.63 -18.03
C GLY A 4 24.27 -49.18 -18.47
N ARG A 5 23.19 -48.53 -18.92
CA ARG A 5 23.16 -47.10 -19.25
C ARG A 5 22.91 -46.30 -17.97
N THR A 6 23.95 -45.67 -17.43
CA THR A 6 23.82 -44.63 -16.40
C THR A 6 23.30 -43.36 -17.05
N ARG A 7 22.08 -42.94 -16.72
CA ARG A 7 21.52 -41.65 -17.15
C ARG A 7 21.98 -40.56 -16.18
N PHE A 8 22.80 -39.64 -16.64
CA PHE A 8 23.03 -38.36 -15.96
C PHE A 8 21.79 -37.49 -16.13
N VAL A 9 21.17 -37.08 -15.02
CA VAL A 9 20.16 -36.01 -15.00
C VAL A 9 20.92 -34.71 -14.76
N VAL A 10 21.04 -33.87 -15.80
CA VAL A 10 21.53 -32.50 -15.65
C VAL A 10 20.37 -31.66 -15.14
N LEU A 11 20.44 -31.26 -13.87
CA LEU A 11 19.47 -30.36 -13.26
C LEU A 11 19.87 -28.92 -13.64
N THR A 12 19.31 -28.40 -14.73
CA THR A 12 19.51 -27.00 -15.11
C THR A 12 18.72 -26.11 -14.12
N PHE A 13 19.42 -25.49 -13.17
CA PHE A 13 18.88 -24.38 -12.38
C PHE A 13 18.64 -23.21 -13.34
N ALA A 14 17.38 -22.99 -13.72
CA ALA A 14 16.98 -21.76 -14.39
C ALA A 14 17.10 -20.63 -13.36
N LEU A 15 18.19 -19.86 -13.46
CA LEU A 15 18.34 -18.60 -12.76
C LEU A 15 17.22 -17.68 -13.26
N CYS A 16 16.17 -17.50 -12.46
CA CYS A 16 15.17 -16.48 -12.71
C CYS A 16 15.90 -15.14 -12.66
N ALA A 17 16.09 -14.50 -13.81
CA ALA A 17 16.56 -13.13 -13.86
C ALA A 17 15.46 -12.27 -13.23
N CYS A 18 15.61 -11.94 -11.95
CA CYS A 18 14.94 -10.77 -11.39
C CYS A 18 15.44 -9.58 -12.21
N ASP A 19 14.60 -9.12 -13.13
CA ASP A 19 14.78 -7.85 -13.81
C ASP A 19 14.88 -6.79 -12.71
N ALA A 20 16.10 -6.32 -12.46
CA ALA A 20 16.37 -5.27 -11.49
C ALA A 20 15.88 -3.96 -12.11
N ARG A 21 14.56 -3.76 -12.12
CA ARG A 21 13.97 -2.44 -12.34
C ARG A 21 14.56 -1.53 -11.26
N GLU A 22 15.29 -0.51 -11.70
CA GLU A 22 15.82 0.53 -10.83
C GLU A 22 14.72 0.97 -9.86
N LEU A 23 14.96 0.81 -8.55
CA LEU A 23 14.21 1.52 -7.53
C LEU A 23 14.57 3.00 -7.71
N ASN A 24 13.90 3.67 -8.63
CA ASN A 24 14.01 5.11 -8.74
C ASN A 24 13.26 5.69 -7.54
N ALA A 25 14.02 6.11 -6.51
CA ALA A 25 13.46 6.84 -5.39
C ALA A 25 12.74 8.06 -5.96
N GLN A 26 11.42 8.13 -5.77
CA GLN A 26 10.66 9.30 -6.16
C GLN A 26 11.21 10.47 -5.36
N THR A 27 11.90 11.39 -6.03
CA THR A 27 12.16 12.72 -5.47
C THR A 27 10.79 13.40 -5.46
N PRO A 28 10.16 13.62 -4.30
CA PRO A 28 8.87 14.28 -4.29
C PRO A 28 9.13 15.73 -4.73
N ALA A 29 8.72 16.05 -5.95
CA ALA A 29 8.60 17.44 -6.34
C ALA A 29 7.54 18.04 -5.42
N THR A 30 7.91 18.98 -4.56
CA THR A 30 6.95 19.79 -3.81
C THR A 30 6.06 20.48 -4.85
N PRO A 31 4.77 20.14 -4.97
CA PRO A 31 3.94 20.80 -5.96
C PRO A 31 3.74 22.23 -5.51
N THR A 32 4.45 23.16 -6.14
CA THR A 32 4.30 24.59 -5.87
C THR A 32 2.92 25.00 -6.37
N GLY A 33 1.97 25.16 -5.45
CA GLY A 33 0.60 25.59 -5.75
C GLY A 33 -0.43 24.46 -5.79
N VAL A 34 -0.43 23.56 -4.81
CA VAL A 34 -1.63 22.75 -4.53
C VAL A 34 -2.77 23.74 -4.21
N GLY A 35 -3.77 23.82 -5.10
CA GLY A 35 -4.93 24.70 -4.90
C GLY A 35 -5.53 24.50 -3.51
N ARG A 36 -6.03 25.58 -2.90
CA ARG A 36 -6.57 25.59 -1.53
C ARG A 36 -7.76 24.63 -1.39
N GLY A 37 -7.51 23.36 -1.14
CA GLY A 37 -8.55 22.36 -0.99
C GLY A 37 -7.97 20.97 -0.75
N ILE A 38 -8.62 20.25 0.17
CA ILE A 38 -8.31 18.87 0.51
C ILE A 38 -9.58 18.06 0.29
N ILE A 39 -9.43 16.88 -0.29
CA ILE A 39 -10.51 15.90 -0.39
C ILE A 39 -10.25 14.84 0.69
N VAL A 40 -11.21 14.70 1.59
CA VAL A 40 -11.20 13.67 2.63
C VAL A 40 -12.25 12.62 2.29
N ARG A 41 -11.85 11.35 2.28
CA ARG A 41 -12.77 10.20 2.20
C ARG A 41 -12.50 9.30 3.39
N LYS A 42 -13.52 9.10 4.20
CA LYS A 42 -13.47 8.26 5.40
C LYS A 42 -13.94 6.86 5.10
N ASN A 43 -13.38 5.87 5.80
CA ASN A 43 -13.79 4.46 5.74
C ASN A 43 -13.93 3.92 4.31
N VAL A 44 -12.95 4.20 3.45
CA VAL A 44 -12.87 3.57 2.14
C VAL A 44 -12.51 2.11 2.35
N MET A 45 -13.46 1.22 2.05
CA MET A 45 -13.30 -0.23 2.23
C MET A 45 -12.42 -0.81 1.12
N MET A 46 -11.14 -0.97 1.43
CA MET A 46 -10.14 -1.49 0.51
C MET A 46 -10.16 -3.02 0.49
N PRO A 47 -10.38 -3.69 -0.66
CA PRO A 47 -10.36 -5.15 -0.73
C PRO A 47 -8.95 -5.72 -0.66
N MET A 48 -8.76 -6.76 0.15
CA MET A 48 -7.54 -7.57 0.21
C MET A 48 -7.64 -8.77 -0.75
N ARG A 49 -6.52 -9.48 -0.93
CA ARG A 49 -6.44 -10.69 -1.79
C ARG A 49 -7.44 -11.79 -1.43
N ASP A 50 -7.87 -11.85 -0.16
CA ASP A 50 -8.75 -12.87 0.40
C ASP A 50 -10.21 -12.40 0.53
N GLY A 51 -10.53 -11.24 -0.05
CA GLY A 51 -11.89 -10.66 -0.06
C GLY A 51 -12.28 -9.88 1.19
N VAL A 52 -11.49 -9.98 2.27
CA VAL A 52 -11.65 -9.12 3.45
C VAL A 52 -11.37 -7.67 3.07
N ARG A 53 -12.12 -6.73 3.62
CA ARG A 53 -11.96 -5.30 3.34
C ARG A 53 -11.44 -4.54 4.55
N LEU A 54 -10.39 -3.75 4.35
CA LEU A 54 -9.78 -2.92 5.39
C LEU A 54 -10.21 -1.45 5.23
N ALA A 55 -10.72 -0.86 6.29
CA ALA A 55 -11.14 0.53 6.32
C ALA A 55 -9.93 1.46 6.22
N THR A 56 -10.00 2.40 5.27
CA THR A 56 -8.90 3.33 4.98
C THR A 56 -9.42 4.76 4.84
N ASP A 57 -8.89 5.66 5.65
CA ASP A 57 -9.10 7.09 5.54
C ASP A 57 -8.09 7.70 4.55
N LEU A 58 -8.59 8.45 3.57
CA LEU A 58 -7.80 9.09 2.54
C LEU A 58 -7.91 10.61 2.63
N TYR A 59 -6.77 11.27 2.75
CA TYR A 59 -6.63 12.72 2.69
C TYR A 59 -5.74 13.04 1.51
N ARG A 60 -6.26 13.74 0.50
CA ARG A 60 -5.48 14.07 -0.69
C ARG A 60 -5.68 15.51 -1.13
N PRO A 61 -4.70 16.10 -1.84
CA PRO A 61 -4.88 17.33 -2.58
C PRO A 61 -6.18 17.32 -3.40
N ALA A 62 -6.93 18.43 -3.35
CA ALA A 62 -8.06 18.65 -4.26
C ALA A 62 -7.61 19.03 -5.68
N ALA A 63 -6.36 19.46 -5.82
CA ALA A 63 -5.74 19.69 -7.12
C ALA A 63 -5.76 18.41 -7.98
N GLY A 64 -5.90 18.59 -9.29
CA GLY A 64 -5.75 17.48 -10.24
C GLY A 64 -4.30 17.01 -10.31
N GLY A 65 -4.10 15.75 -10.71
CA GLY A 65 -2.77 15.14 -10.86
C GLY A 65 -2.56 13.92 -9.96
N LYS A 66 -1.32 13.43 -9.97
CA LYS A 66 -0.84 12.31 -9.17
C LYS A 66 0.07 12.81 -8.06
N PHE A 67 -0.04 12.22 -6.87
CA PHE A 67 0.69 12.63 -5.68
C PHE A 67 1.31 11.42 -4.97
N PRO A 68 2.51 11.57 -4.38
CA PRO A 68 3.10 10.53 -3.55
C PRO A 68 2.19 10.18 -2.37
N VAL A 69 2.15 8.90 -2.01
CA VAL A 69 1.28 8.37 -0.95
C VAL A 69 2.10 8.01 0.28
N VAL A 70 1.65 8.47 1.44
CA VAL A 70 2.12 8.06 2.76
C VAL A 70 1.07 7.15 3.36
N LEU A 71 1.44 5.89 3.63
CA LEU A 71 0.58 4.92 4.30
C LEU A 71 0.93 4.83 5.78
N ILE A 72 -0.07 5.01 6.64
CA ILE A 72 -0.02 4.68 8.06
C ILE A 72 -0.99 3.51 8.30
N ARG A 73 -0.48 2.45 8.90
CA ARG A 73 -1.28 1.31 9.35
C ARG A 73 -1.35 1.30 10.87
N THR A 74 -2.54 1.22 11.46
CA THR A 74 -2.72 1.41 12.91
C THR A 74 -3.68 0.39 13.53
N PRO A 75 -3.30 -0.26 14.65
CA PRO A 75 -4.21 -1.07 15.45
C PRO A 75 -5.03 -0.23 16.45
N TYR A 76 -4.96 1.11 16.36
CA TYR A 76 -5.50 2.04 17.36
C TYR A 76 -6.55 3.03 16.81
N GLY A 77 -7.08 2.77 15.62
CA GLY A 77 -8.20 3.50 15.05
C GLY A 77 -7.72 4.62 14.14
N SER A 78 -8.22 4.64 12.92
CA SER A 78 -7.91 5.65 11.91
C SER A 78 -8.61 6.99 12.18
N GLU A 79 -9.75 6.97 12.87
CA GLU A 79 -10.58 8.14 13.17
C GLU A 79 -10.16 8.92 14.43
N THR A 80 -8.91 9.38 14.47
CA THR A 80 -8.43 10.26 15.55
C THR A 80 -8.23 11.70 15.10
N ALA A 81 -8.27 12.64 16.05
CA ALA A 81 -7.93 14.04 15.79
C ALA A 81 -6.47 14.20 15.35
N ASP A 82 -5.55 13.35 15.82
CA ASP A 82 -4.15 13.36 15.40
C ASP A 82 -4.01 12.95 13.92
N TYR A 83 -4.64 11.85 13.51
CA TYR A 83 -4.64 11.44 12.10
C TYR A 83 -5.32 12.45 11.18
N SER A 84 -6.39 13.11 11.66
CA SER A 84 -7.05 14.17 10.89
C SER A 84 -6.13 15.37 10.67
N LYS A 85 -5.40 15.81 11.70
CA LYS A 85 -4.40 16.91 11.59
C LYS A 85 -3.24 16.53 10.67
N ARG A 86 -2.72 15.30 10.79
CA ARG A 86 -1.67 14.80 9.89
C ARG A 86 -2.17 14.71 8.45
N GLY A 87 -3.38 14.23 8.24
CA GLY A 87 -4.01 14.12 6.92
C GLY A 87 -4.14 15.46 6.24
N GLN A 88 -4.57 16.49 6.99
CA GLN A 88 -4.58 17.87 6.51
C GLN A 88 -3.17 18.34 6.14
N TYR A 89 -2.21 18.18 7.04
CA TYR A 89 -0.82 18.59 6.82
C TYR A 89 -0.22 17.96 5.55
N TYR A 90 -0.28 16.65 5.39
CA TYR A 90 0.27 15.97 4.21
C TYR A 90 -0.43 16.40 2.92
N ALA A 91 -1.76 16.50 2.93
CA ALA A 91 -2.53 16.91 1.75
C ALA A 91 -2.24 18.37 1.33
N GLU A 92 -2.06 19.28 2.27
CA GLU A 92 -1.67 20.67 1.97
C GLU A 92 -0.27 20.77 1.35
N HIS A 93 0.60 19.79 1.63
CA HIS A 93 1.98 19.74 1.12
C HIS A 93 2.15 18.82 -0.10
N GLY A 94 1.06 18.41 -0.74
CA GLY A 94 1.11 17.64 -1.99
C GLY A 94 1.33 16.14 -1.82
N TYR A 95 0.95 15.57 -0.68
CA TYR A 95 0.96 14.13 -0.43
C TYR A 95 -0.45 13.61 -0.19
N VAL A 96 -0.71 12.37 -0.60
CA VAL A 96 -1.87 11.64 -0.08
C VAL A 96 -1.49 10.98 1.24
N LEU A 97 -2.26 11.19 2.30
CA LEU A 97 -2.18 10.37 3.50
C LEU A 97 -3.29 9.30 3.45
N ALA A 98 -2.89 8.05 3.53
CA ALA A 98 -3.76 6.90 3.76
C ALA A 98 -3.56 6.40 5.19
N VAL A 99 -4.61 6.40 6.01
CA VAL A 99 -4.59 5.84 7.36
C VAL A 99 -5.52 4.63 7.38
N GLN A 100 -4.96 3.45 7.59
CA GLN A 100 -5.69 2.19 7.48
C GLN A 100 -5.75 1.48 8.83
N ASP A 101 -6.95 1.05 9.19
CA ASP A 101 -7.15 0.17 10.35
C ASP A 101 -6.69 -1.25 10.02
N LEU A 102 -5.94 -1.86 10.93
CA LEU A 102 -5.48 -3.24 10.73
C LEU A 102 -6.65 -4.22 10.63
N ARG A 103 -6.39 -5.38 10.04
CA ARG A 103 -7.37 -6.47 9.93
C ARG A 103 -7.99 -6.81 11.30
N GLY A 104 -9.32 -6.89 11.35
CA GLY A 104 -10.07 -7.16 12.56
C GLY A 104 -9.97 -6.07 13.64
N LYS A 105 -9.66 -4.83 13.25
CA LYS A 105 -9.65 -3.65 14.12
C LYS A 105 -10.61 -2.59 13.62
N TYR A 106 -11.35 -1.97 14.54
CA TYR A 106 -12.28 -0.86 14.26
C TYR A 106 -13.20 -1.20 13.08
N GLU A 107 -13.19 -0.37 12.04
CA GLU A 107 -14.06 -0.50 10.87
C GLU A 107 -13.52 -1.52 9.84
N SER A 108 -12.31 -2.06 10.04
CA SER A 108 -11.75 -3.12 9.19
C SER A 108 -12.37 -4.47 9.50
N GLU A 109 -12.70 -5.21 8.45
CA GLU A 109 -13.22 -6.57 8.53
C GLU A 109 -12.13 -7.59 8.93
N GLY A 110 -12.56 -8.84 9.11
CA GLY A 110 -11.69 -9.96 9.44
C GLY A 110 -11.43 -10.11 10.94
N GLU A 111 -10.42 -10.90 11.28
CA GLU A 111 -10.09 -11.24 12.67
C GLU A 111 -8.63 -10.88 12.97
N TRP A 112 -8.40 -10.32 14.17
CA TRP A 112 -7.07 -9.91 14.60
C TRP A 112 -6.31 -11.06 15.27
N TYR A 113 -5.14 -11.38 14.72
CA TYR A 113 -4.23 -12.40 15.25
C TYR A 113 -2.81 -11.89 15.45
N GLY A 114 -2.69 -10.61 15.86
CA GLY A 114 -1.38 -9.96 15.94
C GLY A 114 -0.81 -9.64 14.55
N PRO A 115 0.53 -9.52 14.41
CA PRO A 115 1.16 -9.07 13.17
C PRO A 115 1.19 -10.13 12.05
N ARG A 116 0.45 -11.23 12.18
CA ARG A 116 0.52 -12.39 11.27
C ARG A 116 0.27 -12.01 9.82
N ASP A 117 -0.76 -11.20 9.57
CA ASP A 117 -1.23 -10.89 8.23
C ASP A 117 -0.65 -9.55 7.70
N GLU A 118 0.06 -8.80 8.55
CA GLU A 118 0.49 -7.42 8.27
C GLU A 118 1.40 -7.29 7.06
N ALA A 119 2.38 -8.18 6.90
CA ALA A 119 3.29 -8.12 5.75
C ALA A 119 2.54 -8.29 4.43
N ARG A 120 1.56 -9.19 4.41
CA ARG A 120 0.72 -9.45 3.25
C ARG A 120 -0.20 -8.26 3.02
N ASP A 121 -1.04 -7.93 3.99
CA ASP A 121 -2.01 -6.85 3.88
C ASP A 121 -1.35 -5.50 3.53
N THR A 122 -0.12 -5.24 4.01
CA THR A 122 0.66 -4.05 3.63
C THR A 122 1.04 -4.08 2.15
N GLY A 123 1.44 -5.24 1.63
CA GLY A 123 1.70 -5.42 0.20
C GLY A 123 0.46 -5.13 -0.65
N ASP A 124 -0.71 -5.62 -0.25
CA ASP A 124 -1.97 -5.32 -0.95
C ASP A 124 -2.29 -3.82 -0.88
N ALA A 125 -2.11 -3.21 0.29
CA ALA A 125 -2.35 -1.78 0.49
C ALA A 125 -1.46 -0.92 -0.43
N ILE A 126 -0.17 -1.23 -0.52
CA ILE A 126 0.74 -0.51 -1.40
C ILE A 126 0.32 -0.67 -2.87
N THR A 127 0.01 -1.89 -3.31
CA THR A 127 -0.44 -2.14 -4.69
C THR A 127 -1.72 -1.36 -4.99
N TRP A 128 -2.74 -1.49 -4.14
CA TRP A 128 -4.03 -0.82 -4.36
C TRP A 128 -3.91 0.70 -4.35
N LEU A 129 -3.11 1.28 -3.44
CA LEU A 129 -2.87 2.72 -3.38
C LEU A 129 -2.13 3.22 -4.63
N GLY A 130 -1.14 2.46 -5.11
CA GLY A 130 -0.37 2.83 -6.30
C GLY A 130 -1.16 2.76 -7.62
N GLU A 131 -2.27 2.01 -7.64
CA GLU A 131 -3.15 1.90 -8.83
C GLU A 131 -4.20 3.02 -8.93
N GLN A 132 -4.32 3.85 -7.91
CA GLN A 132 -5.31 4.93 -7.90
C GLN A 132 -4.98 6.00 -8.94
N GLY A 133 -6.00 6.58 -9.58
CA GLY A 133 -5.80 7.63 -10.59
C GLY A 133 -5.12 8.91 -10.08
N TRP A 134 -5.07 9.08 -8.75
CA TRP A 134 -4.42 10.18 -8.03
C TRP A 134 -3.06 9.83 -7.42
N SER A 135 -2.57 8.60 -7.60
CA SER A 135 -1.24 8.15 -7.17
C SER A 135 -0.27 8.04 -8.33
#